data_AF-A0A7G8BZK8-F1
#
_entry.id   AF-A0A7G8BZK8-F1
#
_cell.length_a   1.000
_cell.length_b   1.000
_cell.length_c   1.000
_cell.angle_alpha   90.00
_cell.angle_beta   90.00
_cell.angle_gamma   90.00
#
_symmetry.space_group_name_H-M   'P 1'
#
loop_
_entity.id
_entity.type
_entity.pdbx_description
1 polymer ?
#
loop_
_entity_poly.entity_id
_entity_poly.type
_entity_poly.pdbx_seq_one_letter_code
_entity_poly.pdbx_strand_id
1 'polypeptide(L)'
;MSFSAIVLDIREESRVGGRQRWQLLLDRTEFSPGGTGMLEAIARSGAKLIVPVFGIVEENGEIWHQVEKPLMAGTEITGTVHWK
;
A
#
# COMPACT_ATOMS: atom_id res chain seq x y z
N MET A 1 -6.87 13.34 0.83
CA MET A 1 -8.19 12.68 0.67
C MET A 1 -8.05 11.29 1.22
N SER A 2 -9.12 10.69 1.74
CA SER A 2 -9.06 9.34 2.27
C SER A 2 -10.13 8.45 1.65
N PHE A 3 -9.79 7.17 1.48
CA PHE A 3 -10.65 6.15 0.89
C PHE A 3 -10.48 4.82 1.63
N SER A 4 -11.49 3.96 1.54
CA SER A 4 -11.39 2.57 2.03
C SER A 4 -11.10 1.63 0.88
N ALA A 5 -10.31 0.59 1.12
CA ALA A 5 -9.99 -0.44 0.13
C ALA A 5 -9.63 -1.77 0.81
N ILE A 6 -9.45 -2.80 0.00
CA ILE A 6 -8.96 -4.12 0.40
C ILE A 6 -7.68 -4.41 -0.38
N VAL A 7 -6.67 -4.95 0.29
CA VAL A 7 -5.47 -5.48 -0.38
C VAL A 7 -5.87 -6.72 -1.17
N LEU A 8 -5.71 -6.69 -2.49
CA LEU A 8 -5.97 -7.83 -3.37
C LEU A 8 -4.76 -8.74 -3.48
N ASP A 9 -3.57 -8.17 -3.62
CA ASP A 9 -2.34 -8.93 -3.80
C ASP A 9 -1.14 -8.21 -3.19
N ILE A 10 -0.10 -8.99 -2.92
CA ILE A 10 1.18 -8.52 -2.39
C ILE A 10 2.34 -9.27 -3.03
N ARG A 11 3.35 -8.51 -3.46
CA ARG A 11 4.61 -9.09 -3.97
C ARG A 11 5.83 -8.40 -3.38
N GLU A 12 6.93 -9.15 -3.28
CA GLU A 12 8.24 -8.56 -2.99
C GLU A 12 8.70 -7.77 -4.23
N GLU A 13 9.05 -6.50 -4.04
CA GLU A 13 9.67 -5.69 -5.09
C GLU A 13 11.18 -5.91 -5.13
N SER A 14 11.82 -5.82 -3.95
CA SER A 14 13.26 -5.96 -3.84
C SER A 14 13.68 -6.26 -2.41
N ARG A 15 14.88 -6.84 -2.28
CA ARG A 15 15.56 -7.03 -1.00
C ARG A 15 17.03 -6.63 -1.13
N VAL A 16 17.39 -5.49 -0.55
CA VAL A 16 18.74 -4.93 -0.63
C VAL A 16 19.23 -4.56 0.76
N GLY A 17 20.41 -5.06 1.15
CA GLY A 17 21.02 -4.71 2.45
C GLY A 17 20.13 -5.02 3.66
N GLY A 18 19.34 -6.09 3.60
CA GLY A 18 18.40 -6.48 4.65
C GLY A 18 17.12 -5.66 4.72
N ARG A 19 16.95 -4.66 3.84
CA ARG A 19 15.69 -3.92 3.68
C ARG A 19 14.87 -4.55 2.57
N GLN A 20 13.62 -4.82 2.86
CA GLN A 20 12.68 -5.42 1.94
C GLN A 20 11.65 -4.37 1.52
N ARG A 21 11.35 -4.31 0.22
CA ARG A 21 10.29 -3.50 -0.34
C ARG A 21 9.20 -4.39 -0.88
N TRP A 22 7.98 -3.92 -0.74
CA TRP A 22 6.78 -4.64 -1.12
C TRP A 22 5.94 -3.76 -2.03
N GLN A 23 5.15 -4.41 -2.88
CA GLN A 23 4.13 -3.78 -3.67
C GLN A 23 2.77 -4.38 -3.32
N LEU A 24 1.79 -3.51 -3.12
CA LEU A 24 0.41 -3.88 -2.80
C LEU A 24 -0.52 -3.49 -3.95
N LEU A 25 -1.33 -4.44 -4.40
CA LEU A 25 -2.47 -4.17 -5.27
C LEU A 25 -3.72 -3.98 -4.41
N LEU A 26 -4.51 -2.95 -4.70
CA LEU A 26 -5.76 -2.66 -4.00
C LEU A 26 -6.95 -2.83 -4.96
N ASP A 27 -8.14 -3.15 -4.42
CA ASP A 27 -9.37 -3.26 -5.23
C ASP A 27 -9.83 -1.93 -5.81
N ARG A 28 -9.46 -0.84 -5.15
CA ARG A 28 -9.64 0.54 -5.59
C ARG A 28 -8.57 1.42 -4.96
N THR A 29 -8.28 2.54 -5.62
CA THR A 29 -7.33 3.51 -5.10
C THR A 29 -7.59 4.91 -5.64
N GLU A 30 -7.25 5.91 -4.85
CA GLU A 30 -7.15 7.31 -5.28
C GLU A 30 -5.71 7.76 -5.51
N PHE A 31 -4.73 6.86 -5.27
CA PHE A 31 -3.35 7.12 -5.62
C PHE A 31 -3.17 7.09 -7.14
N SER A 32 -2.28 7.93 -7.63
CA SER A 32 -1.85 7.99 -9.03
C SER A 32 -0.33 8.03 -9.12
N PRO A 33 0.28 7.76 -10.29
CA PRO A 33 1.72 7.85 -10.48
C PRO A 33 2.31 9.16 -9.94
N GLY A 34 3.36 9.04 -9.11
CA GLY A 34 3.98 10.18 -8.40
C GLY A 34 3.34 10.55 -7.06
N GLY A 35 2.21 9.93 -6.69
CA GLY A 35 1.55 10.13 -5.40
C GLY A 35 2.29 9.48 -4.22
N THR A 36 2.10 10.07 -3.03
CA THR A 36 2.58 9.53 -1.74
C THR A 36 1.48 9.60 -0.69
N GLY A 37 1.62 8.88 0.41
CA GLY A 37 0.58 8.86 1.44
C GLY A 37 0.74 7.78 2.48
N MET A 38 -0.37 7.33 3.06
CA MET A 38 -0.39 6.32 4.11
C MET A 38 -1.54 5.32 3.88
N LEU A 39 -1.31 4.06 4.25
CA LEU A 39 -2.35 3.05 4.43
C LEU A 39 -2.45 2.73 5.92
N GLU A 40 -3.66 2.75 6.45
CA GLU A 40 -3.95 2.37 7.82
C GLU A 40 -4.76 1.08 7.84
N ALA A 41 -4.37 0.12 8.68
CA ALA A 41 -5.07 -1.16 8.83
C ALA A 41 -5.23 -1.49 10.32
N ILE A 42 -6.25 -2.27 10.66
CA ILE A 42 -6.38 -2.84 12.01
C ILE A 42 -5.98 -4.32 11.94
N ALA A 43 -4.93 -4.69 12.66
CA ALA A 43 -4.52 -6.08 12.78
C ALA A 43 -5.57 -6.89 13.56
N ARG A 44 -5.55 -8.23 13.42
CA ARG A 44 -6.44 -9.12 14.20
C ARG A 44 -6.34 -8.92 15.73
N SER A 45 -5.20 -8.43 16.22
CA SER A 45 -4.99 -8.09 17.64
C SER A 45 -5.65 -6.77 18.08
N GLY A 46 -6.24 -6.01 17.16
CA GLY A 46 -6.75 -4.65 17.39
C GLY A 46 -5.69 -3.56 17.26
N ALA A 47 -4.42 -3.91 17.02
CA ALA A 47 -3.36 -2.94 16.82
C ALA A 47 -3.54 -2.18 15.49
N LYS A 48 -3.42 -0.85 15.55
CA LYS A 48 -3.38 0.00 14.35
C LYS A 48 -2.00 -0.11 13.68
N LEU A 49 -1.99 -0.51 12.42
CA LEU A 49 -0.82 -0.49 11.55
C LEU A 49 -0.91 0.74 10.65
N ILE A 50 0.18 1.48 10.56
CA ILE A 50 0.33 2.60 9.62
C ILE A 50 1.51 2.27 8.70
N VAL A 51 1.23 2.25 7.40
CA VAL A 51 2.18 1.85 6.36
C VAL A 51 2.32 2.99 5.36
N PRO A 52 3.47 3.69 5.31
CA PRO A 52 3.71 4.73 4.32
C PRO A 52 3.74 4.17 2.90
N VAL A 53 3.07 4.86 1.99
CA VAL A 53 3.20 4.66 0.53
C VAL A 53 4.19 5.68 0.02
N PHE A 54 5.34 5.20 -0.47
CA PHE A 54 6.41 6.08 -0.94
C PHE A 54 6.49 6.19 -2.47
N GLY A 55 5.70 5.39 -3.18
CA GLY A 55 5.65 5.44 -4.63
C GLY A 55 4.53 4.59 -5.21
N ILE A 56 4.20 4.87 -6.46
CA ILE A 56 3.13 4.24 -7.22
C ILE A 56 3.71 3.77 -8.54
N VAL A 57 3.49 2.50 -8.86
CA VAL A 57 3.90 1.86 -10.11
C VAL A 57 2.65 1.46 -10.86
N GLU A 58 2.54 1.85 -12.12
CA GLU A 58 1.51 1.37 -13.03
C GLU A 58 2.10 0.26 -13.91
N GLU A 59 1.52 -0.92 -13.86
CA GLU A 59 1.96 -2.09 -14.65
C GLU A 59 0.73 -2.79 -15.21
N ASN A 60 0.65 -2.95 -16.54
CA ASN A 60 -0.49 -3.61 -17.21
C ASN A 60 -1.87 -3.03 -16.85
N GLY A 61 -1.94 -1.73 -16.53
CA GLY A 61 -3.17 -1.05 -16.11
C GLY A 61 -3.54 -1.23 -14.64
N GLU A 62 -2.72 -1.94 -13.87
CA GLU A 62 -2.86 -2.08 -12.42
C GLU A 62 -2.00 -1.04 -11.67
N ILE A 63 -2.50 -0.59 -10.53
CA ILE A 63 -1.81 0.38 -9.66
C ILE A 63 -1.23 -0.34 -8.45
N TRP A 64 0.09 -0.46 -8.43
CA TRP A 64 0.88 -1.10 -7.38
C TRP A 64 1.47 -0.05 -6.42
N HIS A 65 1.22 -0.21 -5.13
CA HIS A 65 1.62 0.73 -4.07
C HIS A 65 2.90 0.23 -3.42
N GLN A 66 3.98 1.01 -3.52
CA GLN A 66 5.27 0.65 -2.94
C GLN A 66 5.31 1.01 -1.44
N VAL A 67 5.63 0.01 -0.61
CA VAL A 67 5.64 0.11 0.86
C VAL A 67 6.81 -0.67 1.48
N GLU A 68 7.17 -0.34 2.72
CA GLU A 68 8.26 -1.04 3.45
C GLU A 68 7.75 -2.18 4.33
N LYS A 69 6.45 -2.22 4.64
CA LYS A 69 5.83 -3.27 5.45
C LYS A 69 4.71 -3.96 4.67
N PRO A 70 4.69 -5.29 4.63
CA PRO A 70 3.66 -6.03 3.93
C PRO A 70 2.31 -5.88 4.64
N LEU A 71 1.23 -5.78 3.85
CA LEU A 71 -0.14 -6.03 4.29
C LEU A 71 -0.67 -7.21 3.49
N MET A 72 -1.24 -8.20 4.18
CA MET A 72 -1.68 -9.44 3.52
C MET A 72 -2.92 -9.20 2.67
N ALA A 73 -3.08 -9.96 1.59
CA ALA A 73 -4.33 -9.98 0.83
C ALA A 73 -5.54 -10.23 1.74
N GLY A 74 -6.65 -9.55 1.46
CA GLY A 74 -7.85 -9.51 2.30
C GLY A 74 -7.80 -8.52 3.47
N THR A 75 -6.70 -7.79 3.67
CA THR A 75 -6.63 -6.74 4.70
C THR A 75 -7.45 -5.52 4.26
N GLU A 76 -8.43 -5.14 5.07
CA GLU A 76 -9.14 -3.86 4.92
C GLU A 76 -8.26 -2.71 5.38
N ILE A 77 -8.23 -1.63 4.59
CA ILE A 77 -7.42 -0.45 4.85
C ILE A 77 -8.22 0.84 4.69
N THR A 78 -7.72 1.90 5.33
CA THR A 78 -8.02 3.30 4.99
C THR A 78 -6.77 3.92 4.39
N GLY A 79 -6.84 4.29 3.11
CA GLY A 79 -5.78 5.01 2.41
C GLY A 79 -5.96 6.51 2.58
N THR A 80 -4.86 7.24 2.75
CA THR A 80 -4.82 8.70 2.74
C THR A 80 -3.76 9.16 1.74
N VAL A 81 -4.19 9.93 0.73
CA VAL A 81 -3.29 10.50 -0.28
C VAL A 81 -2.81 11.87 0.18
N HIS A 82 -1.49 12.06 0.15
CA HIS A 82 -0.84 13.36 0.34
C HIS A 82 -0.47 13.90 -1.03
N TRP A 83 -1.19 14.92 -1.48
CA TRP A 83 -0.78 15.68 -2.67
C TRP A 83 0.30 16.67 -2.27
N LYS A 84 1.26 16.85 -3.17
CA LYS A 84 2.27 17.90 -3.05
C LYS A 84 1.91 19.04 -3.99
#